data_AF-A0AAW0B6V6-F1
#
_entry.id   AF-A0AAW0B6V6-F1
#
_cell.length_a   1.000
_cell.length_b   1.000
_cell.length_c   1.000
_cell.angle_alpha   90.00
_cell.angle_beta   90.00
_cell.angle_gamma   90.00
#
_symmetry.space_group_name_H-M   'P 1'
#
loop_
_entity.id
_entity.type
_entity.pdbx_description
1 polymer ?
#
loop_
_entity_poly.entity_id
_entity_poly.type
_entity_poly.pdbx_seq_one_letter_code
_entity_poly.pdbx_strand_id
1 'polypeptide(L)'
;MNFDLPNHDSGLSETGPVIIQTEIDDIKTEYHPASGRGTEQKRFGDYGFQQEEEYREPINKEPWRLFPTRFDFEVAELALDCAMNKKQTDTHDQLEKIWDVASEKTAKWHRTEISPSLDGEAHRFDVFLHPTWDWIEEVLKDPKIASQMEWDTCRNYRFDGSCWERFITELWTSDLWWDIQTTLNSDPSLGSNAKSLFLIIYADKNKLSTFGTAKGYPVIAQIGNVPSDLRNTNGLSGG
;
A
#
# COMPACT_ATOMS: atom_id res chain seq x y z
N MET A 1 51.20 38.32 46.47
CA MET A 1 50.88 36.96 46.02
C MET A 1 49.37 36.84 46.02
N ASN A 2 48.79 36.85 44.82
CA ASN A 2 47.36 36.65 44.59
C ASN A 2 46.99 35.20 44.90
N PHE A 3 45.89 35.00 45.60
CA PHE A 3 45.13 33.76 45.55
C PHE A 3 43.70 34.13 45.18
N ASP A 4 43.42 34.02 43.88
CA ASP A 4 42.08 34.09 43.32
C ASP A 4 41.28 32.86 43.77
N LEU A 5 40.17 33.08 44.48
CA LEU A 5 39.13 32.08 44.69
C LEU A 5 38.06 32.30 43.62
N PRO A 6 37.68 31.27 42.83
CA PRO A 6 36.64 31.45 41.82
C PRO A 6 35.27 31.62 42.48
N ASN A 7 34.59 32.66 42.04
CA ASN A 7 33.20 32.97 42.35
C ASN A 7 32.33 31.80 41.85
N HIS A 8 31.50 31.25 42.73
CA HIS A 8 30.58 30.16 42.41
C HIS A 8 29.38 30.75 41.66
N ASP A 9 29.51 30.95 40.35
CA ASP A 9 28.40 31.41 39.52
C ASP A 9 27.51 30.21 39.18
N SER A 10 26.38 30.14 39.88
CA SER A 10 25.33 29.16 39.70
C SER A 10 24.60 29.41 38.38
N GLY A 11 25.17 28.95 37.28
CA GLY A 11 24.48 28.82 36.00
C GLY A 11 23.52 27.63 36.02
N LEU A 12 22.37 27.78 36.68
CA LEU A 12 21.22 26.94 36.41
C LEU A 12 20.79 27.23 34.96
N SER A 13 21.13 26.33 34.04
CA SER A 13 20.52 26.31 32.71
C SER A 13 19.06 25.95 32.91
N GLU A 14 18.20 26.97 32.98
CA GLU A 14 16.76 26.82 32.88
C GLU A 14 16.46 26.20 31.51
N THR A 15 16.34 24.87 31.49
CA THR A 15 15.68 24.14 30.41
C THR A 15 14.19 24.30 30.64
N GLY A 16 13.69 25.51 30.40
CA GLY A 16 12.27 25.74 30.23
C GLY A 16 11.76 24.88 29.06
N PRO A 17 10.48 24.45 29.07
CA PRO A 17 9.91 23.75 27.94
C PRO A 17 10.05 24.62 26.70
N VAL A 18 10.65 24.08 25.64
CA VAL A 18 10.64 24.70 24.32
C VAL A 18 9.17 24.79 23.90
N ILE A 19 8.57 25.97 24.06
CA ILE A 19 7.26 26.25 23.50
C ILE A 19 7.50 26.36 22.00
N ILE A 20 7.22 25.28 21.26
CA ILE A 20 7.19 25.34 19.80
C ILE A 20 6.05 26.28 19.46
N GLN A 21 6.39 27.51 19.06
CA GLN A 21 5.40 28.46 18.58
C GLN A 21 4.84 27.89 17.27
N THR A 22 3.54 27.58 17.29
CA THR A 22 2.82 27.10 16.11
C THR A 22 2.91 28.17 15.01
N GLU A 23 3.37 27.77 13.84
CA GLU A 23 3.44 28.63 12.66
C GLU A 23 2.38 28.22 11.64
N ILE A 24 2.03 29.15 10.75
CA ILE A 24 1.16 28.87 9.61
C ILE A 24 1.75 27.66 8.85
N ASP A 25 0.88 26.74 8.45
CA ASP A 25 1.17 25.50 7.74
C ASP A 25 1.80 24.38 8.56
N ASP A 26 2.05 24.58 9.86
CA ASP A 26 2.39 23.47 10.74
C ASP A 26 1.35 22.35 10.62
N ILE A 27 1.83 21.11 10.70
CA ILE A 27 1.00 19.92 10.62
C ILE A 27 0.96 19.23 11.97
N LYS A 28 -0.25 18.91 12.43
CA LYS A 28 -0.50 18.13 13.63
C LYS A 28 -1.11 16.78 13.24
N THR A 29 -0.55 15.71 13.77
CA THR A 29 -1.06 14.34 13.61
C THR A 29 -1.50 13.81 14.97
N GLU A 30 -2.79 13.54 15.11
CA GLU A 30 -3.37 12.86 16.27
C GLU A 30 -3.51 11.39 15.95
N TYR A 31 -2.76 10.53 16.63
CA TYR A 31 -2.83 9.09 16.42
C TYR A 31 -3.94 8.46 17.27
N HIS A 32 -4.54 7.38 16.78
CA HIS A 32 -5.53 6.64 17.54
C HIS A 32 -4.92 6.05 18.82
N PRO A 33 -5.63 6.06 19.97
CA PRO A 33 -5.08 5.61 21.26
C PRO A 33 -4.52 4.18 21.22
N ALA A 34 -5.11 3.29 20.43
CA ALA A 34 -4.65 1.91 20.27
C ALA A 34 -3.28 1.78 19.57
N SER A 35 -2.77 2.84 18.94
CA SER A 35 -1.42 2.87 18.38
C SER A 35 -0.33 3.05 19.44
N GLY A 36 -0.68 3.56 20.63
CA GLY A 36 0.28 3.95 21.66
C GLY A 36 1.14 5.18 21.29
N ARG A 37 0.91 5.81 20.14
CA ARG A 37 1.61 7.02 19.68
C ARG A 37 0.95 8.27 20.27
N GLY A 38 1.75 9.20 20.77
CA GLY A 38 1.27 10.52 21.21
C GLY A 38 1.06 11.46 20.03
N THR A 39 0.27 12.52 20.22
CA THR A 39 0.08 13.57 19.21
C THR A 39 1.42 14.20 18.85
N GLU A 40 1.64 14.37 17.55
CA GLU A 40 2.87 14.93 16.98
C GLU A 40 2.55 16.23 16.24
N GLN A 41 3.47 17.20 16.28
CA GLN A 41 3.42 18.42 15.47
C GLN A 41 4.75 18.56 14.73
N LYS A 42 4.67 18.79 13.41
CA LYS A 42 5.81 19.01 12.52
C LYS A 42 5.67 20.34 11.79
N ARG A 43 6.79 20.94 11.40
CA ARG A 43 6.78 22.02 10.42
C ARG A 43 6.30 21.46 9.08
N PHE A 44 5.66 22.30 8.25
CA PHE A 44 5.21 21.90 6.91
C PHE A 44 6.33 21.22 6.10
N GLY A 45 7.53 21.81 6.12
CA GLY A 45 8.69 21.30 5.38
C GLY A 45 9.24 19.97 5.89
N ASP A 46 8.84 19.51 7.07
CA ASP A 46 9.22 18.20 7.63
C ASP A 46 8.09 17.18 7.52
N TYR A 47 6.89 17.62 7.09
CA TYR A 47 5.74 16.75 6.89
C TYR A 47 5.80 16.06 5.53
N GLY A 48 5.58 14.75 5.49
CA GLY A 48 5.77 13.92 4.29
C GLY A 48 7.22 13.47 4.08
N PHE A 49 8.21 14.16 4.65
CA PHE A 49 9.59 13.70 4.74
C PHE A 49 9.77 12.83 6.00
N GLN A 50 9.11 11.68 6.05
CA GLN A 50 9.79 10.58 6.74
C GLN A 50 11.10 10.37 5.98
N GLN A 51 12.20 10.04 6.66
CA GLN A 51 13.37 9.50 5.96
C GLN A 51 12.85 8.32 5.15
N GLU A 52 12.57 8.56 3.87
CA GLU A 52 12.75 7.57 2.84
C GLU A 52 14.20 7.14 3.08
N GLU A 53 14.41 6.05 3.82
CA GLU A 53 15.52 5.21 3.45
C GLU A 53 15.28 4.98 1.97
N GLU A 54 16.04 5.71 1.13
CA GLU A 54 15.93 5.76 -0.32
C GLU A 54 15.96 4.30 -0.77
N TYR A 55 14.78 3.69 -0.91
CA TYR A 55 14.67 2.26 -1.06
C TYR A 55 15.02 1.99 -2.51
N ARG A 56 16.30 1.71 -2.73
CA ARG A 56 16.75 1.08 -3.95
C ARG A 56 16.31 -0.36 -3.83
N GLU A 57 15.36 -0.75 -4.68
CA GLU A 57 15.09 -2.16 -4.90
C GLU A 57 16.45 -2.88 -4.98
N PRO A 58 16.71 -3.91 -4.16
CA PRO A 58 17.79 -4.80 -4.47
C PRO A 58 17.40 -5.39 -5.82
N ILE A 59 18.01 -4.87 -6.88
CA ILE A 59 17.86 -5.35 -8.25
C ILE A 59 17.88 -6.86 -8.11
N ASN A 60 16.77 -7.52 -8.45
CA ASN A 60 16.79 -8.96 -8.56
C ASN A 60 17.90 -9.23 -9.58
N LYS A 61 19.06 -9.69 -9.12
CA LYS A 61 20.22 -9.79 -9.98
C LYS A 61 20.03 -10.90 -11.00
N GLU A 62 19.05 -11.78 -10.78
CA GLU A 62 18.83 -12.98 -11.56
C GLU A 62 17.31 -13.30 -11.70
N PRO A 63 16.50 -12.40 -12.28
CA PRO A 63 15.06 -12.61 -12.50
C PRO A 63 14.79 -13.85 -13.37
N TRP A 64 15.77 -14.23 -14.18
CA TRP A 64 15.75 -15.41 -15.04
C TRP A 64 15.86 -16.77 -14.31
N ARG A 65 16.09 -16.84 -12.98
CA ARG A 65 16.27 -18.14 -12.28
C ARG A 65 15.06 -19.07 -12.31
N LEU A 66 13.88 -18.54 -12.62
CA LEU A 66 12.67 -19.34 -12.81
C LEU A 66 12.54 -19.91 -14.20
N PHE A 67 13.34 -19.39 -15.13
CA PHE A 67 13.32 -19.77 -16.52
C PHE A 67 14.38 -20.86 -16.70
N PRO A 68 14.15 -21.85 -17.58
CA PRO A 68 15.13 -22.90 -17.84
C PRO A 68 16.49 -22.33 -18.25
N THR A 69 16.48 -21.19 -18.97
CA THR A 69 17.66 -20.41 -19.31
C THR A 69 17.40 -18.91 -19.20
N ARG A 70 18.47 -18.11 -19.21
CA ARG A 70 18.36 -16.64 -19.31
C ARG A 70 17.75 -16.19 -20.65
N PHE A 71 18.03 -16.91 -21.72
CA PHE A 71 17.46 -16.61 -23.03
C PHE A 71 15.93 -16.76 -23.03
N ASP A 72 15.43 -17.81 -22.35
CA ASP A 72 13.99 -18.03 -22.18
C ASP A 72 13.30 -16.87 -21.45
N PHE A 73 13.99 -16.26 -20.46
CA PHE A 73 13.52 -15.05 -19.78
C PHE A 73 13.44 -13.85 -20.74
N GLU A 74 14.50 -13.60 -21.51
CA GLU A 74 14.56 -12.48 -22.45
C GLU A 74 13.52 -12.61 -23.57
N VAL A 75 13.24 -13.83 -24.04
CA VAL A 75 12.20 -14.09 -25.05
C VAL A 75 10.80 -13.88 -24.46
N ALA A 76 10.55 -14.27 -23.21
CA ALA A 76 9.27 -14.04 -22.54
C ALA A 76 9.03 -12.56 -22.21
N GLU A 77 10.06 -11.85 -21.77
CA GLU A 77 10.05 -10.40 -21.56
C GLU A 77 9.75 -9.66 -22.86
N LEU A 78 10.44 -10.00 -23.95
CA LEU A 78 10.18 -9.43 -25.27
C LEU A 78 8.75 -9.71 -25.76
N ALA A 79 8.24 -10.92 -25.54
CA ALA A 79 6.87 -11.28 -25.93
C ALA A 79 5.81 -10.45 -25.18
N LEU A 80 6.05 -10.18 -23.89
CA LEU A 80 5.22 -9.32 -23.06
C LEU A 80 5.29 -7.86 -23.55
N ASP A 81 6.50 -7.33 -23.75
CA ASP A 81 6.74 -5.96 -24.23
C ASP A 81 6.13 -5.71 -25.62
N CYS A 82 6.13 -6.74 -26.47
CA CYS A 82 5.53 -6.68 -27.81
C CYS A 82 4.01 -6.95 -27.82
N ALA A 83 3.39 -7.18 -26.65
CA ALA A 83 1.97 -7.52 -26.52
C ALA A 83 1.53 -8.65 -27.48
N MET A 84 2.36 -9.69 -27.62
CA MET A 84 2.11 -10.79 -28.56
C MET A 84 0.84 -11.55 -28.19
N ASN A 85 0.02 -11.88 -29.20
CA ASN A 85 -1.18 -12.70 -28.99
C ASN A 85 -0.87 -14.21 -29.03
N LYS A 86 -1.84 -15.03 -28.60
CA LYS A 86 -1.70 -16.49 -28.53
C LYS A 86 -1.15 -17.12 -29.83
N LYS A 87 -1.61 -16.70 -31.01
CA LYS A 87 -1.10 -17.28 -32.28
C LYS A 87 0.37 -16.94 -32.54
N GLN A 88 0.83 -15.79 -32.04
CA GLN A 88 2.22 -15.36 -32.18
C GLN A 88 3.11 -16.09 -31.17
N THR A 89 2.62 -16.35 -29.95
CA THR A 89 3.35 -17.07 -28.89
C THR A 89 3.33 -18.58 -29.07
N ASP A 90 2.27 -19.15 -29.65
CA ASP A 90 2.13 -20.58 -29.99
C ASP A 90 3.18 -21.05 -31.01
N THR A 91 3.89 -20.14 -31.68
CA THR A 91 5.04 -20.50 -32.50
C THR A 91 6.23 -20.99 -31.67
N HIS A 92 6.17 -20.81 -30.35
CA HIS A 92 7.20 -21.20 -29.41
C HIS A 92 6.58 -21.95 -28.22
N ASP A 93 6.42 -23.27 -28.34
CA ASP A 93 5.85 -24.17 -27.30
C ASP A 93 6.49 -24.03 -25.91
N GLN A 94 7.68 -23.43 -25.82
CA GLN A 94 8.37 -23.17 -24.56
C GLN A 94 7.80 -21.95 -23.83
N LEU A 95 7.26 -20.95 -24.53
CA LEU A 95 6.73 -19.73 -23.92
C LEU A 95 5.54 -20.00 -22.99
N GLU A 96 4.61 -20.87 -23.36
CA GLU A 96 3.51 -21.27 -22.48
C GLU A 96 4.03 -21.93 -21.20
N LYS A 97 4.98 -22.88 -21.31
CA LYS A 97 5.59 -23.55 -20.15
C LYS A 97 6.36 -22.59 -19.26
N ILE A 98 7.03 -21.61 -19.86
CA ILE A 98 7.78 -20.58 -19.18
C ILE A 98 6.84 -19.68 -18.37
N TRP A 99 5.72 -19.25 -18.96
CA TRP A 99 4.69 -18.48 -18.25
C TRP A 99 4.03 -19.28 -17.14
N ASP A 100 3.79 -20.59 -17.34
CA ASP A 100 3.29 -21.47 -16.29
C ASP A 100 4.24 -21.48 -15.08
N VAL A 101 5.55 -21.64 -15.31
CA VAL A 101 6.55 -21.63 -14.22
C VAL A 101 6.68 -20.25 -13.57
N ALA A 102 6.65 -19.17 -14.35
CA ALA A 102 6.67 -17.81 -13.80
C ALA A 102 5.43 -17.51 -12.96
N SER A 103 4.26 -18.03 -13.35
CA SER A 103 3.00 -17.88 -12.63
C SER A 103 3.00 -18.60 -11.27
N GLU A 104 3.88 -19.57 -11.04
CA GLU A 104 3.99 -20.26 -9.74
C GLU A 104 4.41 -19.34 -8.59
N LYS A 105 4.99 -18.18 -8.89
CA LYS A 105 5.37 -17.18 -7.88
C LYS A 105 4.24 -16.26 -7.44
N THR A 106 3.12 -16.28 -8.14
CA THR A 106 1.97 -15.42 -7.87
C THR A 106 0.75 -16.27 -7.57
N ALA A 107 -0.26 -15.71 -6.90
CA ALA A 107 -1.55 -16.38 -6.73
C ALA A 107 -2.05 -16.92 -8.08
N LYS A 108 -2.55 -18.15 -8.13
CA LYS A 108 -3.03 -18.73 -9.39
C LYS A 108 -4.36 -18.12 -9.81
N TRP A 109 -4.51 -17.87 -11.11
CA TRP A 109 -5.80 -17.49 -11.67
C TRP A 109 -6.78 -18.66 -11.59
N HIS A 110 -7.98 -18.39 -11.09
CA HIS A 110 -9.09 -19.32 -11.01
C HIS A 110 -10.20 -18.87 -11.95
N ARG A 111 -10.66 -19.79 -12.81
CA ARG A 111 -11.85 -19.58 -13.63
C ARG A 111 -13.05 -20.13 -12.88
N THR A 112 -14.09 -19.32 -12.74
CA THR A 112 -15.40 -19.72 -12.22
C THR A 112 -16.50 -19.18 -13.11
N GLU A 113 -17.62 -19.89 -13.19
CA GLU A 113 -18.83 -19.40 -13.86
C GLU A 113 -19.74 -18.78 -12.79
N ILE A 114 -20.13 -17.51 -12.98
CA ILE A 114 -21.17 -16.89 -12.18
C ILE A 114 -22.43 -16.72 -13.02
N SER A 115 -23.58 -16.90 -12.37
CA SER A 115 -24.90 -16.78 -13.02
C SER A 115 -25.80 -15.77 -12.31
N PRO A 116 -25.44 -14.46 -12.28
CA PRO A 116 -26.32 -13.44 -11.70
C PRO A 116 -27.64 -13.34 -12.47
N SER A 117 -28.73 -13.10 -11.74
CA SER A 117 -30.03 -12.75 -12.31
C SER A 117 -30.09 -11.24 -12.48
N LEU A 118 -30.23 -10.79 -13.73
CA LEU A 118 -30.39 -9.40 -14.12
C LEU A 118 -31.75 -9.27 -14.78
N ASP A 119 -32.61 -8.40 -14.25
CA ASP A 119 -33.99 -8.20 -14.72
C ASP A 119 -34.83 -9.49 -14.84
N GLY A 120 -34.55 -10.47 -13.96
CA GLY A 120 -35.24 -11.76 -13.95
C GLY A 120 -34.67 -12.81 -14.91
N GLU A 121 -33.65 -12.46 -15.69
CA GLU A 121 -32.94 -13.36 -16.60
C GLU A 121 -31.56 -13.74 -16.05
N ALA A 122 -31.28 -15.04 -16.03
CA ALA A 122 -29.98 -15.56 -15.61
C ALA A 122 -28.95 -15.36 -16.74
N HIS A 123 -27.91 -14.60 -16.44
CA HIS A 123 -26.79 -14.36 -17.35
C HIS A 123 -25.57 -15.12 -16.88
N ARG A 124 -24.88 -15.84 -17.77
CA ARG A 124 -23.67 -16.60 -17.42
C ARG A 124 -22.42 -15.84 -17.83
N PHE A 125 -21.49 -15.71 -16.90
CA PHE A 125 -20.20 -15.07 -17.13
C PHE A 125 -19.08 -15.97 -16.64
N ASP A 126 -18.08 -16.17 -17.50
CA ASP A 126 -16.79 -16.66 -17.08
C ASP A 126 -16.03 -15.54 -16.37
N VAL A 127 -15.65 -15.79 -15.11
CA VAL A 127 -14.86 -14.88 -14.30
C VAL A 127 -13.52 -15.54 -14.02
N PHE A 128 -12.45 -14.84 -14.39
CA PHE A 128 -11.10 -15.17 -14.01
C PHE A 128 -10.73 -14.28 -12.83
N LEU A 129 -10.34 -14.87 -11.71
CA LEU A 129 -10.01 -14.14 -10.48
C LEU A 129 -8.84 -14.78 -9.75
N HIS A 130 -8.09 -13.98 -9.00
CA HIS A 130 -7.28 -14.50 -7.91
C HIS A 130 -8.18 -14.68 -6.68
N PRO A 131 -8.14 -15.84 -6.00
CA PRO A 131 -8.85 -16.01 -4.75
C PRO A 131 -8.44 -14.89 -3.79
N THR A 132 -9.42 -14.12 -3.33
CA THR A 132 -9.16 -12.86 -2.62
C THR A 132 -8.29 -13.07 -1.38
N TRP A 133 -8.51 -14.18 -0.67
CA TRP A 133 -7.74 -14.51 0.52
C TRP A 133 -6.28 -14.87 0.19
N ASP A 134 -6.04 -15.69 -0.83
CA ASP A 134 -4.69 -16.08 -1.24
C ASP A 134 -3.86 -14.86 -1.66
N TRP A 135 -4.47 -13.94 -2.41
CA TRP A 135 -3.85 -12.67 -2.79
C TRP A 135 -3.57 -11.77 -1.58
N ILE A 136 -4.52 -11.64 -0.65
CA ILE A 136 -4.29 -10.90 0.61
C ILE A 136 -3.11 -11.50 1.37
N GLU A 137 -3.06 -12.82 1.52
CA GLU A 137 -1.97 -13.49 2.20
C GLU A 137 -0.62 -13.26 1.50
N GLU A 138 -0.58 -13.30 0.17
CA GLU A 138 0.63 -13.02 -0.61
C GLU A 138 1.17 -11.62 -0.32
N VAL A 139 0.30 -10.60 -0.37
CA VAL A 139 0.69 -9.21 -0.11
C VAL A 139 1.13 -9.01 1.35
N LEU A 140 0.41 -9.59 2.31
CA LEU A 140 0.75 -9.48 3.74
C LEU A 140 2.03 -10.23 4.12
N LYS A 141 2.37 -11.31 3.40
CA LYS A 141 3.59 -12.10 3.63
C LYS A 141 4.82 -11.47 2.99
N ASP A 142 4.67 -10.54 2.05
CA ASP A 142 5.80 -9.77 1.52
C ASP A 142 6.28 -8.78 2.60
N PRO A 143 7.48 -9.00 3.20
CA PRO A 143 7.96 -8.14 4.28
C PRO A 143 8.16 -6.69 3.83
N LYS A 144 8.40 -6.46 2.54
CA LYS A 144 8.62 -5.13 1.97
C LYS A 144 7.32 -4.36 1.95
N ILE A 145 6.25 -4.97 1.46
CA ILE A 145 4.92 -4.34 1.46
C ILE A 145 4.44 -4.17 2.89
N ALA A 146 4.52 -5.23 3.70
CA ALA A 146 4.08 -5.22 5.10
C ALA A 146 4.77 -4.11 5.93
N SER A 147 6.05 -3.82 5.68
CA SER A 147 6.79 -2.74 6.36
C SER A 147 6.30 -1.33 6.04
N GLN A 148 5.63 -1.16 4.89
CA GLN A 148 5.11 0.12 4.42
C GLN A 148 3.62 0.30 4.75
N MET A 149 2.95 -0.74 5.27
CA MET A 149 1.53 -0.68 5.58
C MET A 149 1.26 0.13 6.86
N GLU A 150 0.25 0.99 6.80
CA GLU A 150 -0.28 1.64 8.00
C GLU A 150 -1.45 0.83 8.56
N TRP A 151 -1.38 0.53 9.86
CA TRP A 151 -2.33 -0.32 10.56
C TRP A 151 -3.19 0.46 11.54
N ASP A 152 -2.70 1.63 11.96
CA ASP A 152 -3.31 2.49 12.95
C ASP A 152 -3.75 3.80 12.32
N THR A 153 -5.02 4.13 12.48
CA THR A 153 -5.58 5.39 12.00
C THR A 153 -5.01 6.61 12.73
N CYS A 154 -4.98 7.74 12.03
CA CYS A 154 -4.64 9.04 12.57
C CYS A 154 -5.53 10.14 11.99
N ARG A 155 -5.48 11.34 12.57
CA ARG A 155 -6.13 12.54 12.05
C ARG A 155 -5.09 13.62 11.85
N ASN A 156 -5.02 14.14 10.62
CA ASN A 156 -4.07 15.19 10.25
C ASN A 156 -4.77 16.55 10.19
N TYR A 157 -4.09 17.57 10.71
CA TYR A 157 -4.58 18.94 10.73
C TYR A 157 -3.48 19.89 10.28
N ARG A 158 -3.85 20.95 9.57
CA ARG A 158 -2.96 22.05 9.16
C ARG A 158 -3.33 23.30 9.94
N PHE A 159 -2.35 24.05 10.41
CA PHE A 159 -2.60 25.33 11.07
C PHE A 159 -2.77 26.45 10.03
N ASP A 160 -3.91 27.14 10.05
CA ASP A 160 -4.20 28.24 9.11
C ASP A 160 -3.69 29.62 9.59
N GLY A 161 -3.05 29.68 10.77
CA GLY A 161 -2.66 30.91 11.46
C GLY A 161 -3.56 31.28 12.63
N SER A 162 -4.71 30.63 12.77
CA SER A 162 -5.71 30.86 13.82
C SER A 162 -6.20 29.56 14.45
N CYS A 163 -6.45 28.53 13.65
CA CYS A 163 -7.02 27.26 14.07
C CYS A 163 -6.41 26.07 13.31
N TRP A 164 -6.70 24.87 13.79
CA TRP A 164 -6.28 23.62 13.18
C TRP A 164 -7.39 23.09 12.26
N GLU A 165 -7.14 23.11 10.96
CA GLU A 165 -8.07 22.61 9.95
C GLU A 165 -7.79 21.16 9.60
N ARG A 166 -8.83 20.32 9.62
CA ARG A 166 -8.75 18.89 9.29
C ARG A 166 -8.54 18.67 7.79
N PHE A 167 -7.64 17.77 7.42
CA PHE A 167 -7.50 17.31 6.04
C PHE A 167 -7.27 15.79 5.96
N ILE A 168 -7.69 15.16 4.87
CA ILE A 168 -7.59 13.72 4.62
C ILE A 168 -6.70 13.50 3.40
N THR A 169 -5.68 12.66 3.53
CA THR A 169 -4.77 12.31 2.42
C THR A 169 -4.84 10.83 2.05
N GLU A 170 -5.01 9.98 3.05
CA GLU A 170 -5.04 8.53 2.92
C GLU A 170 -6.23 7.94 3.68
N LEU A 171 -6.60 6.70 3.39
CA LEU A 171 -7.75 6.05 4.02
C LEU A 171 -7.61 5.97 5.54
N TRP A 172 -6.42 5.65 6.06
CA TRP A 172 -6.15 5.60 7.50
C TRP A 172 -6.16 6.98 8.15
N THR A 173 -6.14 8.05 7.35
CA THR A 173 -6.30 9.42 7.83
C THR A 173 -7.76 9.85 7.84
N SER A 174 -8.74 8.98 7.57
CA SER A 174 -10.17 9.33 7.52
C SER A 174 -10.89 9.06 8.85
N ASP A 175 -12.01 9.76 9.08
CA ASP A 175 -12.80 9.56 10.30
C ASP A 175 -13.51 8.19 10.29
N LEU A 176 -13.86 7.66 9.11
CA LEU A 176 -14.45 6.34 8.99
C LEU A 176 -13.51 5.24 9.50
N TRP A 177 -12.22 5.30 9.17
CA TRP A 177 -11.25 4.33 9.69
C TRP A 177 -11.10 4.48 11.20
N TRP A 178 -11.06 5.71 11.71
CA TRP A 178 -11.04 5.99 13.15
C TRP A 178 -12.20 5.32 13.89
N ASP A 179 -13.41 5.48 13.38
CA ASP A 179 -14.63 4.92 13.98
C ASP A 179 -14.63 3.38 13.91
N ILE A 180 -14.19 2.81 12.78
CA ILE A 180 -14.05 1.36 12.63
C ILE A 180 -13.04 0.82 13.64
N GLN A 181 -11.86 1.43 13.76
CA GLN A 181 -10.84 0.97 14.68
C GLN A 181 -11.29 1.08 16.15
N THR A 182 -11.96 2.18 16.50
CA THR A 182 -12.57 2.37 17.82
C THR A 182 -13.58 1.26 18.12
N THR A 183 -14.41 0.91 17.14
CA THR A 183 -15.42 -0.17 17.25
C THR A 183 -14.75 -1.52 17.46
N LEU A 184 -13.73 -1.85 16.65
CA LEU A 184 -13.00 -3.11 16.77
C LEU A 184 -12.29 -3.25 18.12
N ASN A 185 -11.67 -2.17 18.63
CA ASN A 185 -10.98 -2.20 19.92
C ASN A 185 -11.93 -2.20 21.12
N SER A 186 -13.22 -1.89 20.90
CA SER A 186 -14.27 -1.99 21.92
C SER A 186 -14.91 -3.38 21.97
N ASP A 187 -14.71 -4.22 20.96
CA ASP A 187 -15.24 -5.58 20.93
C ASP A 187 -14.36 -6.54 21.75
N PRO A 188 -14.85 -7.07 22.89
CA PRO A 188 -14.06 -7.95 23.74
C PRO A 188 -13.73 -9.30 23.09
N SER A 189 -14.41 -9.68 22.00
CA SER A 189 -14.15 -10.94 21.28
C SER A 189 -12.94 -10.87 20.34
N LEU A 190 -12.53 -9.67 19.93
CA LEU A 190 -11.47 -9.44 18.93
C LEU A 190 -10.10 -9.14 19.57
N GLY A 191 -10.04 -9.01 20.89
CA GLY A 191 -8.83 -8.67 21.64
C GLY A 191 -8.51 -7.17 21.64
N SER A 192 -7.60 -6.76 22.54
CA SER A 192 -7.32 -5.34 22.82
C SER A 192 -6.56 -4.60 21.71
N ASN A 193 -6.15 -5.27 20.63
CA ASN A 193 -5.35 -4.69 19.55
C ASN A 193 -5.82 -5.14 18.16
N ALA A 194 -7.12 -5.38 17.98
CA ALA A 194 -7.69 -5.66 16.68
C ALA A 194 -7.36 -4.52 15.68
N LYS A 195 -6.89 -4.88 14.49
CA LYS A 195 -6.56 -3.95 13.40
C LYS A 195 -7.45 -4.20 12.19
N SER A 196 -7.74 -3.13 11.45
CA SER A 196 -8.54 -3.20 10.22
C SER A 196 -7.64 -3.43 9.01
N LEU A 197 -8.05 -4.33 8.13
CA LEU A 197 -7.52 -4.45 6.77
C LEU A 197 -8.57 -3.94 5.79
N PHE A 198 -8.26 -2.86 5.06
CA PHE A 198 -9.16 -2.27 4.08
C PHE A 198 -8.91 -2.82 2.69
N LEU A 199 -9.98 -3.18 2.00
CA LEU A 199 -9.94 -3.58 0.59
C LEU A 199 -10.66 -2.53 -0.25
N ILE A 200 -10.01 -2.09 -1.32
CA ILE A 200 -10.57 -1.19 -2.30
C ILE A 200 -10.85 -2.03 -3.54
N ILE A 201 -12.12 -2.13 -3.91
CA ILE A 201 -12.57 -2.91 -5.06
C ILE A 201 -13.29 -1.96 -6.01
N TYR A 202 -12.84 -1.89 -7.26
CA TYR A 202 -13.49 -1.08 -8.27
C TYR A 202 -13.43 -1.76 -9.65
N ALA A 203 -14.40 -1.45 -10.49
CA ALA A 203 -14.41 -1.88 -11.89
C ALA A 203 -13.96 -0.69 -12.76
N ASP A 204 -12.98 -0.92 -13.62
CA ASP A 204 -12.52 0.10 -14.57
C ASP A 204 -13.10 -0.18 -15.95
N LYS A 205 -14.02 0.69 -16.37
CA LYS A 205 -14.66 0.62 -17.69
C LYS A 205 -13.71 1.00 -18.84
N ASN A 206 -12.66 1.77 -18.55
CA ASN A 206 -11.75 2.33 -19.54
C ASN A 206 -10.55 1.41 -19.83
N LYS A 207 -10.19 0.51 -18.90
CA LYS A 207 -9.25 -0.58 -19.15
C LYS A 207 -9.93 -1.74 -19.91
N LEU A 208 -10.39 -1.47 -21.12
CA LEU A 208 -10.86 -2.51 -22.04
C LEU A 208 -9.64 -3.30 -22.54
N SER A 209 -9.42 -4.49 -21.99
CA SER A 209 -8.55 -5.46 -22.66
C SER A 209 -9.33 -6.07 -23.81
N THR A 210 -8.96 -5.73 -25.03
CA THR A 210 -9.49 -6.34 -26.26
C THR A 210 -8.60 -7.50 -26.67
N PHE A 211 -9.04 -8.72 -26.41
CA PHE A 211 -8.43 -9.93 -26.97
C PHE A 211 -9.22 -10.35 -28.21
N GLY A 212 -8.92 -9.73 -29.36
CA GLY A 212 -9.64 -9.99 -30.61
C GLY A 212 -11.11 -9.58 -30.52
N THR A 213 -12.03 -10.56 -30.53
CA THR A 213 -13.49 -10.34 -30.46
C THR A 213 -14.06 -10.32 -29.05
N ALA A 214 -13.27 -10.67 -28.03
CA ALA A 214 -13.71 -10.70 -26.63
C ALA A 214 -13.35 -9.39 -25.91
N LYS A 215 -14.28 -8.90 -25.07
CA LYS A 215 -14.07 -7.74 -24.19
C LYS A 215 -13.94 -8.23 -22.75
N GLY A 216 -12.80 -7.94 -22.13
CA GLY A 216 -12.62 -8.11 -20.68
C GLY A 216 -13.02 -6.84 -19.93
N TYR A 217 -13.68 -7.01 -18.79
CA TYR A 217 -13.98 -5.93 -17.84
C TYR A 217 -13.20 -6.20 -16.55
N PRO A 218 -12.09 -5.50 -16.30
CA PRO A 218 -11.29 -5.74 -15.12
C PRO A 218 -12.01 -5.25 -13.87
N VAL A 219 -12.04 -6.10 -12.85
CA VAL A 219 -12.31 -5.71 -11.47
C VAL A 219 -10.97 -5.72 -10.76
N ILE A 220 -10.58 -4.56 -10.23
CA ILE A 220 -9.30 -4.35 -9.56
C ILE A 220 -9.53 -4.36 -8.06
N ALA A 221 -8.65 -5.07 -7.33
CA ALA A 221 -8.60 -5.09 -5.88
C ALA A 221 -7.26 -4.51 -5.40
N GLN A 222 -7.31 -3.67 -4.37
CA GLN A 222 -6.12 -3.10 -3.73
C GLN A 222 -6.26 -3.14 -2.20
N ILE A 223 -5.13 -3.19 -1.49
CA ILE A 223 -5.12 -3.10 -0.02
C ILE A 223 -4.98 -1.64 0.39
N GLY A 224 -5.99 -1.09 1.07
CA GLY A 224 -6.08 0.31 1.48
C GLY A 224 -5.10 0.73 2.59
N ASN A 225 -4.49 -0.24 3.27
CA ASN A 225 -3.41 -0.02 4.23
C ASN A 225 -2.06 0.27 3.56
N VAL A 226 -1.94 0.00 2.25
CA VAL A 226 -0.74 0.32 1.47
C VAL A 226 -0.83 1.77 0.98
N PRO A 227 0.23 2.59 1.15
CA PRO A 227 0.27 3.96 0.66
C PRO A 227 -0.10 4.09 -0.80
N SER A 228 -0.84 5.15 -1.13
CA SER A 228 -1.35 5.40 -2.48
C SER A 228 -0.25 5.41 -3.54
N ASP A 229 0.93 5.94 -3.22
CA ASP A 229 2.08 5.97 -4.13
C ASP A 229 2.60 4.57 -4.47
N LEU A 230 2.53 3.61 -3.54
CA LEU A 230 2.89 2.19 -3.78
C LEU A 230 1.73 1.41 -4.41
N ARG A 231 0.50 1.74 -4.00
CA ARG A 231 -0.74 1.08 -4.44
C ARG A 231 -1.12 1.39 -5.88
N ASN A 232 -0.68 2.55 -6.40
CA ASN A 232 -0.93 2.97 -7.77
C ASN A 232 0.20 2.59 -8.75
N THR A 233 1.16 1.78 -8.31
CA THR A 233 2.22 1.23 -9.19
C THR A 233 1.72 0.00 -9.96
N ASN A 234 2.54 -0.50 -10.89
CA ASN A 234 2.28 -1.78 -11.60
C ASN A 234 2.91 -2.99 -10.89
N GLY A 235 3.46 -2.82 -9.68
CA GLY A 235 4.15 -3.88 -8.93
C GLY A 235 3.21 -4.74 -8.08
N LEU A 236 3.77 -5.60 -7.21
CA LEU A 236 2.99 -6.48 -6.32
C LEU A 236 2.07 -5.71 -5.34
N SER A 237 2.43 -4.47 -5.00
CA SER A 237 1.59 -3.56 -4.22
C SER A 237 0.50 -2.88 -5.05
N GLY A 238 0.61 -2.95 -6.38
CA GLY A 238 -0.27 -2.36 -7.38
C GLY A 238 -1.48 -3.22 -7.70
N GLY A 239 -2.58 -2.57 -8.07
CA GLY A 239 -3.81 -3.21 -8.57
C GLY A 239 -4.01 -3.03 -10.06
#